data_AF-A0A0W8JH91-F1
#
_entry.id   AF-A0A0W8JH91-F1
#
_cell.length_a   1.000
_cell.length_b   1.000
_cell.length_c   1.000
_cell.angle_alpha   90.00
_cell.angle_beta   90.00
_cell.angle_gamma   90.00
#
_symmetry.space_group_name_H-M   'P 1'
#
loop_
_entity.id
_entity.type
_entity.pdbx_description
1 polymer ?
#
loop_
_entity_poly.entity_id
_entity_poly.type
_entity_poly.pdbx_seq_one_letter_code
_entity_poly.pdbx_strand_id
1 'polypeptide(L)'
;MMINLKRLEFTLPEPEKLFEKEISNLKNLSNELNIWANKAGTNNQRFNRALDEVQEAIRFKRPLEETLRSKTHVRAFALSLESDTDNQIKVTQKLLDTITQIVIKPTSLLIESFYQHFLKKFDELGDTVATGAWLLKSMKHRGIVLKHGNEILSANGPQWLANQAIQQNIDFDQLVHALKLDRYSRGKFITLAQSIYYVERLKTITLNQDHELLHEVQKPNVYESSYDRSLLGLKILEILISRAQGTAINDSWLNVIMAIAGDPRIPKDHPRYIKWWTHINDTLIKTVRGWLSRYDLKLFLESLEDFSHTSGNSKLIRMYPQRKQFLEGLFDAGLIKGTRLYMSRAATRYIKKYRDEKHLPDFSMVKDGDKSVIFVEFDYGYMIEGSHDCSLRFYKHLEPSICVFNYLIKSPTFSQLTTDIYTRMSGIPGAVKPPITHNTSNFSWQRKALTTLKELGISVKAKDVLSDSDYKEFKQLFGVREWQ
;
A
#
# COMPACT_ATOMS: atom_id res chain seq x y z
N MET A 1 -65.12 13.21 33.59
CA MET A 1 -65.21 11.76 33.89
C MET A 1 -63.79 11.27 34.16
N MET A 2 -63.39 11.14 35.42
CA MET A 2 -62.05 10.65 35.82
C MET A 2 -62.20 9.18 36.20
N ILE A 3 -61.52 8.30 35.47
CA ILE A 3 -61.46 6.86 35.77
C ILE A 3 -60.50 6.69 36.94
N ASN A 4 -61.03 6.21 38.07
CA ASN A 4 -60.25 5.91 39.26
C ASN A 4 -59.64 4.51 39.13
N LEU A 5 -58.36 4.44 38.74
CA LEU A 5 -57.61 3.18 38.70
C LEU A 5 -57.15 2.83 40.12
N LYS A 6 -57.72 1.77 40.70
CA LYS A 6 -57.23 1.18 41.94
C LYS A 6 -55.80 0.68 41.71
N ARG A 7 -54.83 1.25 42.43
CA ARG A 7 -53.45 0.75 42.49
C ARG A 7 -53.47 -0.70 42.99
N LEU A 8 -52.89 -1.60 42.20
CA LEU A 8 -52.55 -2.95 42.66
C LEU A 8 -51.32 -2.84 43.57
N GLU A 9 -51.50 -3.15 44.86
CA GLU A 9 -50.38 -3.40 45.77
C GLU A 9 -49.79 -4.76 45.42
N PHE A 10 -48.61 -4.74 44.79
CA PHE A 10 -47.81 -5.92 44.55
C PHE A 10 -46.41 -5.65 45.09
N THR A 11 -45.95 -6.54 45.97
CA THR A 11 -44.59 -6.59 46.48
C THR A 11 -43.86 -7.69 45.72
N LEU A 12 -42.80 -7.32 44.99
CA LEU A 12 -41.85 -8.28 44.44
C LEU A 12 -41.22 -9.06 45.60
N PRO A 13 -41.17 -10.40 45.56
CA PRO A 13 -40.30 -11.15 46.46
C PRO A 13 -38.88 -10.65 46.28
N GLU A 14 -38.15 -10.48 47.38
CA GLU A 14 -36.77 -9.99 47.29
C GLU A 14 -35.96 -10.85 46.32
N PRO A 15 -35.20 -10.23 45.39
CA PRO A 15 -34.51 -10.95 44.31
C PRO A 15 -33.62 -12.09 44.82
N GLU A 16 -33.10 -11.95 46.04
CA GLU A 16 -32.26 -12.92 46.72
C GLU A 16 -32.97 -14.24 47.02
N LYS A 17 -34.30 -14.23 47.27
CA LYS A 17 -35.12 -15.43 47.49
C LYS A 17 -35.57 -16.10 46.20
N LEU A 18 -35.67 -15.35 45.10
CA LEU A 18 -36.08 -15.87 43.78
C LEU A 18 -34.97 -16.68 43.11
N PHE A 19 -33.70 -16.38 43.41
CA PHE A 19 -32.53 -17.02 42.79
C PHE A 19 -31.63 -17.74 43.80
N GLU A 20 -32.11 -17.97 45.02
CA GLU A 20 -31.31 -18.51 46.13
C GLU A 20 -30.65 -19.86 45.76
N LYS A 21 -31.38 -20.70 45.03
CA LYS A 21 -30.91 -22.00 44.56
C LYS A 21 -29.85 -21.87 43.46
N GLU A 22 -30.05 -20.97 42.51
CA GLU A 22 -29.13 -20.67 41.42
C GLU A 22 -27.83 -20.04 41.93
N ILE A 23 -27.94 -19.11 42.87
CA ILE A 23 -26.80 -18.48 43.57
C ILE A 23 -26.03 -19.52 44.38
N SER A 24 -26.71 -20.41 45.09
CA SER A 24 -26.07 -21.50 45.83
C SER A 24 -25.36 -22.48 44.89
N ASN A 25 -25.97 -22.82 43.75
CA ASN A 25 -25.33 -23.66 42.74
C ASN A 25 -24.10 -23.00 42.12
N LEU A 26 -24.16 -21.70 41.81
CA LEU A 26 -23.01 -20.92 41.33
C LEU A 26 -21.88 -20.86 42.35
N LYS A 27 -22.20 -20.66 43.63
CA LYS A 27 -21.20 -20.69 44.72
C LYS A 27 -20.57 -22.07 44.86
N ASN A 28 -21.35 -23.16 44.76
CA ASN A 28 -20.81 -24.52 44.82
C ASN A 28 -19.91 -24.83 43.62
N LEU A 29 -20.33 -24.49 42.41
CA LEU A 29 -19.51 -24.62 41.20
C LEU A 29 -18.22 -23.78 41.30
N SER A 30 -18.30 -22.55 41.82
CA SER A 30 -17.14 -21.69 42.04
C SER A 30 -16.18 -22.27 43.08
N ASN A 31 -16.70 -22.87 44.14
CA ASN A 31 -15.90 -23.52 45.18
C ASN A 31 -15.26 -24.80 44.66
N GLU A 32 -15.98 -25.62 43.91
CA GLU A 32 -15.42 -26.79 43.23
C GLU A 32 -14.33 -26.38 42.23
N LEU A 33 -14.54 -25.32 41.46
CA LEU A 33 -13.58 -24.79 40.51
C LEU A 33 -12.33 -24.25 41.22
N ASN A 34 -12.47 -23.60 42.38
CA ASN A 34 -11.34 -23.20 43.23
C ASN A 34 -10.59 -24.40 43.85
N ILE A 35 -11.31 -25.42 44.30
CA ILE A 35 -10.70 -26.67 44.82
C ILE A 35 -9.94 -27.38 43.69
N TRP A 36 -10.49 -27.38 42.47
CA TRP A 36 -9.85 -27.94 41.29
C TRP A 36 -8.66 -27.10 40.83
N ALA A 37 -8.73 -25.77 40.90
CA ALA A 37 -7.60 -24.89 40.63
C ALA A 37 -6.45 -25.11 41.62
N ASN A 38 -6.76 -25.31 42.90
CA ASN A 38 -5.77 -25.64 43.94
C ASN A 38 -5.21 -27.06 43.77
N LYS A 39 -6.03 -28.06 43.41
CA LYS A 39 -5.58 -29.41 43.04
C LYS A 39 -4.81 -29.45 41.71
N ALA A 40 -5.03 -28.47 40.84
CA ALA A 40 -4.29 -28.32 39.60
C ALA A 40 -2.84 -27.86 39.84
N GLY A 41 -2.37 -27.60 41.06
CA GLY A 41 -0.93 -27.56 41.38
C GLY A 41 -0.15 -26.34 40.86
N THR A 42 -0.82 -25.27 40.46
CA THR A 42 -0.21 -23.97 40.13
C THR A 42 0.08 -23.11 41.36
N ASN A 43 -0.47 -23.48 42.52
CA ASN A 43 -0.32 -22.74 43.78
C ASN A 43 0.56 -23.52 44.80
N ASN A 44 1.64 -24.15 44.30
CA ASN A 44 2.57 -24.97 45.09
C ASN A 44 4.00 -24.44 44.93
N GLN A 45 4.75 -24.31 46.03
CA GLN A 45 6.16 -23.88 46.02
C GLN A 45 7.02 -24.64 45.01
N ARG A 46 6.78 -25.94 44.81
CA ARG A 46 7.52 -26.75 43.81
C ARG A 46 7.26 -26.29 42.38
N PHE A 47 6.05 -25.84 42.08
CA PHE A 47 5.71 -25.32 40.76
C PHE A 47 6.31 -23.94 40.54
N ASN A 48 6.20 -23.04 41.52
CA ASN A 48 6.78 -21.70 41.44
C ASN A 48 8.29 -21.77 41.23
N ARG A 49 8.98 -22.63 41.98
CA ARG A 49 10.42 -22.85 41.79
C ARG A 49 10.75 -23.35 40.38
N ALA A 50 9.99 -24.31 39.86
CA ALA A 50 10.20 -24.82 38.50
C ALA A 50 9.92 -23.75 37.43
N LEU A 51 8.96 -22.85 37.67
CA LEU A 51 8.66 -21.71 36.80
C LEU A 51 9.80 -20.70 36.80
N ASP A 52 10.32 -20.35 37.97
CA ASP A 52 11.47 -19.45 38.10
C ASP A 52 12.70 -20.03 37.38
N GLU A 53 13.01 -21.31 37.61
CA GLU A 53 14.14 -22.00 36.97
C GLU A 53 14.01 -22.03 35.43
N VAL A 54 12.81 -22.30 34.90
CA VAL A 54 12.56 -22.26 33.46
C VAL A 54 12.66 -20.85 32.91
N GLN A 55 12.08 -19.85 33.58
CA GLN A 55 12.13 -18.46 33.11
C GLN A 55 13.55 -17.89 33.14
N GLU A 56 14.35 -18.20 34.17
CA GLU A 56 15.76 -17.87 34.20
C GLU A 56 16.53 -18.54 33.05
N ALA A 57 16.28 -19.82 32.79
CA ALA A 57 16.91 -20.52 31.68
C ALA A 57 16.61 -19.83 30.34
N ILE A 58 15.36 -19.40 30.11
CA ILE A 58 14.97 -18.65 28.92
C ILE A 58 15.71 -17.30 28.85
N ARG A 59 15.66 -16.50 29.92
CA ARG A 59 16.28 -15.16 29.97
C ARG A 59 17.79 -15.19 29.77
N PHE A 60 18.46 -16.20 30.34
CA PHE A 60 19.90 -16.38 30.23
C PHE A 60 20.32 -17.29 29.07
N LYS A 61 19.38 -17.67 28.18
CA LYS A 61 19.62 -18.53 27.01
C LYS A 61 20.33 -19.85 27.36
N ARG A 62 20.03 -20.41 28.53
CA ARG A 62 20.53 -21.73 28.94
C ARG A 62 19.76 -22.82 28.18
N PRO A 63 20.38 -23.98 27.91
CA PRO A 63 19.70 -25.10 27.26
C PRO A 63 18.46 -25.55 28.05
N LEU A 64 17.29 -25.43 27.43
CA LEU A 64 16.03 -25.80 28.08
C LEU A 64 15.95 -27.30 28.32
N GLU A 65 16.54 -28.11 27.43
CA GLU A 65 16.64 -29.56 27.58
C GLU A 65 17.37 -30.00 28.87
N GLU A 66 18.26 -29.18 29.43
CA GLU A 66 18.98 -29.47 30.68
C GLU A 66 18.20 -28.99 31.92
N THR A 67 17.27 -28.06 31.71
CA THR A 67 16.42 -27.45 32.74
C THR A 67 15.15 -28.26 32.96
N LEU A 68 14.57 -28.81 31.89
CA LEU A 68 13.36 -29.65 31.98
C LEU A 68 13.71 -31.03 32.56
N ARG A 69 13.46 -31.21 33.86
CA ARG A 69 13.82 -32.46 34.58
C ARG A 69 12.62 -33.25 35.11
N SER A 70 11.44 -32.66 35.10
CA SER A 70 10.24 -33.28 35.67
C SER A 70 8.96 -32.79 35.00
N LYS A 71 7.85 -33.49 35.25
CA LYS A 71 6.52 -33.11 34.75
C LYS A 71 6.12 -31.69 35.20
N THR A 72 6.58 -31.26 36.38
CA THR A 72 6.36 -29.90 36.90
C THR A 72 7.10 -28.87 36.06
N HIS A 73 8.35 -29.12 35.66
CA HIS A 73 9.10 -28.24 34.76
C HIS A 73 8.47 -28.15 33.38
N VAL A 74 8.03 -29.29 32.81
CA VAL A 74 7.34 -29.29 31.51
C VAL A 74 6.05 -28.47 31.56
N ARG A 75 5.31 -28.54 32.67
CA ARG A 75 4.13 -27.71 32.88
C ARG A 75 4.47 -26.22 33.04
N ALA A 76 5.51 -25.90 33.79
CA ALA A 76 6.00 -24.54 33.94
C ALA A 76 6.42 -23.96 32.58
N PHE A 77 7.11 -24.76 31.77
CA PHE A 77 7.47 -24.41 30.40
C PHE A 77 6.26 -24.15 29.50
N ALA A 78 5.18 -24.92 29.63
CA ALA A 78 3.93 -24.64 28.91
C ALA A 78 3.43 -23.21 29.17
N LEU A 79 3.45 -22.75 30.43
CA LEU A 79 3.07 -21.38 30.76
C LEU A 79 4.07 -20.34 30.23
N SER A 80 5.37 -20.68 30.19
CA SER A 80 6.39 -19.79 29.64
C SER A 80 6.21 -19.53 28.13
N LEU A 81 5.62 -20.46 27.37
CA LEU A 81 5.30 -20.27 25.95
C LEU A 81 4.24 -19.18 25.70
N GLU A 82 3.43 -18.87 26.72
CA GLU A 82 2.38 -17.85 26.69
C GLU A 82 2.81 -16.55 27.39
N SER A 83 4.00 -16.53 27.98
CA SER A 83 4.54 -15.38 28.71
C SER A 83 5.29 -14.39 27.81
N ASP A 84 5.70 -13.24 28.39
CA ASP A 84 6.45 -12.20 27.68
C ASP A 84 7.87 -12.64 27.22
N THR A 85 8.36 -13.77 27.73
CA THR A 85 9.67 -14.32 27.33
C THR A 85 9.59 -15.28 26.15
N ASP A 86 8.40 -15.51 25.58
CA ASP A 86 8.18 -16.45 24.47
C ASP A 86 9.06 -16.17 23.25
N ASN A 87 9.35 -14.89 22.98
CA ASN A 87 10.22 -14.42 21.90
C ASN A 87 11.64 -15.02 21.95
N GLN A 88 12.09 -15.47 23.12
CA GLN A 88 13.43 -16.01 23.35
C GLN A 88 13.47 -17.54 23.26
N ILE A 89 12.31 -18.19 23.16
CA ILE A 89 12.20 -19.64 23.12
C ILE A 89 12.43 -20.11 21.68
N LYS A 90 13.39 -21.04 21.50
CA LYS A 90 13.61 -21.78 20.26
C LYS A 90 13.27 -23.24 20.51
N VAL A 91 12.18 -23.69 19.90
CA VAL A 91 11.75 -25.08 19.91
C VAL A 91 12.59 -25.85 18.89
N THR A 92 13.33 -26.84 19.39
CA THR A 92 14.17 -27.73 18.58
C THR A 92 13.69 -29.17 18.74
N GLN A 93 14.05 -30.04 17.79
CA GLN A 93 13.79 -31.48 17.92
C GLN A 93 14.31 -32.05 19.26
N LYS A 94 15.51 -31.65 19.69
CA LYS A 94 16.11 -32.07 20.96
C LYS A 94 15.23 -31.71 22.17
N LEU A 95 14.70 -30.49 22.21
CA LEU A 95 13.79 -30.06 23.27
C LEU A 95 12.49 -30.88 23.28
N LEU A 96 11.91 -31.13 22.11
CA LEU A 96 10.69 -31.92 21.95
C LEU A 96 10.90 -33.38 22.39
N ASP A 97 12.06 -33.95 22.09
CA ASP A 97 12.45 -35.29 22.53
C ASP A 97 12.57 -35.36 24.06
N THR A 98 13.25 -34.39 24.68
CA THR A 98 13.34 -34.27 26.15
C THR A 98 11.96 -34.18 26.79
N ILE A 99 11.07 -33.35 26.26
CA ILE A 99 9.69 -33.24 26.75
C ILE A 99 8.96 -34.58 26.66
N THR A 100 9.12 -35.30 25.55
CA THR A 100 8.47 -36.59 25.30
C THR A 100 8.97 -37.68 26.25
N GLN A 101 10.27 -37.67 26.58
CA GLN A 101 10.87 -38.58 27.57
C GLN A 101 10.28 -38.36 28.97
N ILE A 102 10.00 -37.11 29.36
CA ILE A 102 9.45 -36.77 30.68
C ILE A 102 7.93 -37.00 30.73
N VAL A 103 7.23 -36.69 29.63
CA VAL A 103 5.77 -36.74 29.52
C VAL A 103 5.36 -37.52 28.28
N ILE A 104 5.25 -38.84 28.42
CA ILE A 104 4.84 -39.76 27.34
C ILE A 104 3.47 -39.37 26.75
N LYS A 105 2.54 -38.89 27.59
CA LYS A 105 1.21 -38.41 27.17
C LYS A 105 1.05 -36.93 27.56
N PRO A 106 1.39 -35.97 26.66
CA PRO A 106 1.30 -34.53 26.89
C PRO A 106 -0.05 -34.08 27.46
N THR A 107 -0.01 -33.13 28.40
CA THR A 107 -1.25 -32.56 28.97
C THR A 107 -1.98 -31.70 27.94
N SER A 108 -3.27 -31.45 28.15
CA SER A 108 -4.05 -30.60 27.22
C SER A 108 -3.53 -29.16 27.24
N LEU A 109 -3.12 -28.68 28.42
CA LEU A 109 -2.42 -27.40 28.58
C LEU A 109 -1.17 -27.35 27.72
N LEU A 110 -0.28 -28.35 27.81
CA LEU A 110 0.96 -28.35 27.04
C LEU A 110 0.70 -28.34 25.53
N ILE A 111 -0.25 -29.14 25.05
CA ILE A 111 -0.63 -29.19 23.63
C ILE A 111 -1.18 -27.84 23.17
N GLU A 112 -2.10 -27.25 23.94
CA GLU A 112 -2.67 -25.94 23.59
C GLU A 112 -1.58 -24.87 23.59
N SER A 113 -0.77 -24.74 24.64
CA SER A 113 0.31 -23.74 24.70
C SER A 113 1.30 -23.88 23.54
N PHE A 114 1.68 -25.10 23.15
CA PHE A 114 2.50 -25.31 21.96
C PHE A 114 1.78 -24.98 20.67
N TYR A 115 0.49 -25.30 20.54
CA TYR A 115 -0.30 -24.97 19.36
C TYR A 115 -0.45 -23.45 19.18
N GLN A 116 -0.75 -22.73 20.27
CA GLN A 116 -0.80 -21.27 20.27
C GLN A 116 0.56 -20.67 19.91
N HIS A 117 1.63 -21.15 20.54
CA HIS A 117 2.99 -20.70 20.24
C HIS A 117 3.37 -21.00 18.80
N PHE A 118 2.98 -22.16 18.26
CA PHE A 118 3.21 -22.53 16.87
C PHE A 118 2.57 -21.53 15.90
N LEU A 119 1.30 -21.18 16.11
CA LEU A 119 0.59 -20.21 15.27
C LEU A 119 1.10 -18.77 15.47
N LYS A 120 1.48 -18.42 16.70
CA LYS A 120 2.01 -17.10 17.05
C LYS A 120 3.39 -16.86 16.43
N LYS A 121 4.26 -17.87 16.40
CA LYS A 121 5.68 -17.74 16.03
C LYS A 121 6.08 -18.38 14.70
N PHE A 122 5.41 -19.44 14.27
CA PHE A 122 5.60 -20.18 13.02
C PHE A 122 7.04 -20.24 12.46
N ASP A 123 7.44 -19.28 11.63
CA ASP A 123 8.76 -19.19 10.98
C ASP A 123 9.90 -18.77 11.93
N GLU A 124 9.55 -18.35 13.15
CA GLU A 124 10.48 -17.97 14.23
C GLU A 124 10.72 -19.10 15.25
N LEU A 125 10.03 -20.25 15.15
CA LEU A 125 10.02 -21.31 16.18
C LEU A 125 11.37 -22.01 16.42
N GLY A 126 12.30 -21.96 15.48
CA GLY A 126 13.54 -22.76 15.53
C GLY A 126 13.43 -23.97 14.59
N ASP A 127 12.54 -24.91 14.89
CA ASP A 127 12.23 -26.07 14.02
C ASP A 127 10.72 -26.25 13.85
N THR A 128 10.16 -25.59 12.84
CA THR A 128 8.72 -25.61 12.53
C THR A 128 8.23 -27.00 12.14
N VAL A 129 9.04 -27.78 11.41
CA VAL A 129 8.68 -29.12 10.93
C VAL A 129 8.57 -30.10 12.10
N ALA A 130 9.60 -30.13 12.95
CA ALA A 130 9.61 -30.97 14.15
C ALA A 130 8.45 -30.61 15.10
N THR A 131 8.22 -29.32 15.32
CA THR A 131 7.15 -28.84 16.20
C THR A 131 5.76 -29.26 15.69
N GLY A 132 5.51 -29.11 14.39
CA GLY A 132 4.26 -29.52 13.76
C GLY A 132 4.02 -31.04 13.85
N ALA A 133 5.03 -31.84 13.54
CA ALA A 133 4.97 -33.30 13.68
C ALA A 133 4.74 -33.76 15.12
N TRP A 134 5.41 -33.12 16.08
CA TRP A 134 5.24 -33.39 17.51
C TRP A 134 3.82 -33.04 17.99
N LEU A 135 3.27 -31.90 17.57
CA LEU A 135 1.90 -31.49 17.87
C LEU A 135 0.88 -32.49 17.34
N LEU A 136 0.99 -32.91 16.08
CA LEU A 136 0.10 -33.90 15.47
C LEU A 136 0.11 -35.22 16.24
N LYS A 137 1.30 -35.73 16.56
CA LYS A 137 1.47 -36.95 17.36
C LYS A 137 0.84 -36.80 18.75
N SER A 138 1.10 -35.67 19.42
CA SER A 138 0.61 -35.39 20.77
C SER A 138 -0.92 -35.24 20.83
N MET A 139 -1.52 -34.55 19.85
CA MET A 139 -2.97 -34.44 19.69
C MET A 139 -3.62 -35.81 19.46
N LYS A 140 -3.04 -36.64 18.58
CA LYS A 140 -3.52 -38.00 18.32
C LYS A 140 -3.51 -38.87 19.58
N HIS A 141 -2.46 -38.80 20.40
CA HIS A 141 -2.40 -39.52 21.68
C HIS A 141 -3.47 -39.10 22.70
N ARG A 142 -4.05 -37.90 22.54
CA ARG A 142 -5.16 -37.39 23.35
C ARG A 142 -6.54 -37.55 22.71
N GLY A 143 -6.61 -38.10 21.49
CA GLY A 143 -7.87 -38.18 20.74
C GLY A 143 -8.38 -36.81 20.25
N ILE A 144 -7.51 -35.80 20.20
CA ILE A 144 -7.84 -34.48 19.67
C ILE A 144 -7.72 -34.55 18.14
N VAL A 145 -8.81 -34.28 17.43
CA VAL A 145 -8.83 -34.24 15.97
C VAL A 145 -8.89 -32.79 15.50
N LEU A 146 -7.81 -32.33 14.87
CA LEU A 146 -7.75 -31.04 14.20
C LEU A 146 -8.11 -31.22 12.73
N LYS A 147 -9.19 -30.57 12.28
CA LYS A 147 -9.57 -30.55 10.86
C LYS A 147 -8.43 -29.93 10.04
N HIS A 148 -7.99 -30.60 8.98
CA HIS A 148 -6.82 -30.21 8.18
C HIS A 148 -5.53 -30.03 9.00
N GLY A 149 -5.39 -30.79 10.09
CA GLY A 149 -4.25 -30.65 10.99
C GLY A 149 -2.91 -30.91 10.31
N ASN A 150 -2.84 -31.87 9.39
CA ASN A 150 -1.61 -32.20 8.67
C ASN A 150 -1.12 -31.03 7.81
N GLU A 151 -2.06 -30.30 7.21
CA GLU A 151 -1.78 -29.17 6.36
C GLU A 151 -1.44 -27.93 7.20
N ILE A 152 -2.26 -27.61 8.21
CA ILE A 152 -2.06 -26.44 9.10
C ILE A 152 -0.75 -26.56 9.88
N LEU A 153 -0.43 -27.74 10.41
CA LEU A 153 0.78 -27.99 11.21
C LEU A 153 1.99 -28.39 10.36
N SER A 154 2.02 -28.00 9.08
CA SER A 154 3.17 -28.21 8.19
C SER A 154 3.95 -26.91 7.97
N ALA A 155 5.19 -27.02 7.48
CA ALA A 155 5.98 -25.87 7.04
C ALA A 155 5.32 -25.10 5.88
N ASN A 156 4.43 -25.74 5.11
CA ASN A 156 3.68 -25.11 4.02
C ASN A 156 2.26 -24.71 4.44
N GLY A 157 1.94 -24.76 5.74
CA GLY A 157 0.59 -24.46 6.25
C GLY A 157 0.05 -23.09 5.84
N PRO A 158 0.84 -22.00 5.91
CA PRO A 158 0.39 -20.69 5.44
C PRO A 158 0.06 -20.66 3.94
N GLN A 159 0.90 -21.31 3.12
CA GLN A 159 0.66 -21.42 1.68
C GLN A 159 -0.59 -22.23 1.37
N TRP A 160 -0.79 -23.34 2.08
CA TRP A 160 -1.99 -24.16 1.94
C TRP A 160 -3.24 -23.35 2.28
N LEU A 161 -3.24 -22.62 3.39
CA LEU A 161 -4.38 -21.81 3.83
C LEU A 161 -4.74 -20.73 2.79
N ALA A 162 -3.73 -20.01 2.28
CA ALA A 162 -3.91 -19.03 1.21
C ALA A 162 -4.51 -19.65 -0.06
N ASN A 163 -3.94 -20.78 -0.50
CA ASN A 163 -4.40 -21.49 -1.70
C ASN A 163 -5.83 -22.01 -1.54
N GLN A 164 -6.22 -22.47 -0.34
CA GLN A 164 -7.58 -22.91 -0.08
C GLN A 164 -8.59 -21.78 -0.25
N ALA A 165 -8.30 -20.57 0.27
CA ALA A 165 -9.19 -19.42 0.09
C ALA A 165 -9.35 -19.07 -1.41
N ILE A 166 -8.25 -19.11 -2.17
CA ILE A 166 -8.24 -18.83 -3.61
C ILE A 166 -9.02 -19.89 -4.39
N GLN A 167 -8.79 -21.18 -4.12
CA GLN A 167 -9.43 -22.31 -4.80
C GLN A 167 -10.94 -22.33 -4.55
N GLN A 168 -11.37 -22.01 -3.33
CA GLN A 168 -12.78 -21.96 -2.96
C GLN A 168 -13.44 -20.62 -3.36
N ASN A 169 -12.66 -19.65 -3.81
CA ASN A 169 -13.10 -18.29 -4.14
C ASN A 169 -13.89 -17.64 -2.99
N ILE A 170 -13.41 -17.82 -1.77
CA ILE A 170 -13.98 -17.23 -0.55
C ILE A 170 -13.01 -16.18 0.01
N ASP A 171 -13.56 -15.30 0.84
CA ASP A 171 -12.77 -14.32 1.57
C ASP A 171 -11.81 -15.03 2.56
N PHE A 172 -10.61 -14.47 2.72
CA PHE A 172 -9.58 -15.08 3.56
C PHE A 172 -10.02 -15.16 5.02
N ASP A 173 -10.66 -14.11 5.55
CA ASP A 173 -11.11 -14.07 6.95
C ASP A 173 -12.26 -15.05 7.18
N GLN A 174 -13.13 -15.26 6.18
CA GLN A 174 -14.16 -16.29 6.24
C GLN A 174 -13.58 -17.70 6.38
N LEU A 175 -12.50 -18.02 5.65
CA LEU A 175 -11.82 -19.32 5.78
C LEU A 175 -11.14 -19.47 7.14
N VAL A 176 -10.46 -18.42 7.62
CA VAL A 176 -9.84 -18.37 8.96
C VAL A 176 -10.89 -18.67 10.03
N HIS A 177 -12.08 -18.08 9.89
CA HIS A 177 -13.20 -18.30 10.80
C HIS A 177 -13.74 -19.73 10.76
N ALA A 178 -13.95 -20.27 9.55
CA ALA A 178 -14.41 -21.65 9.36
C ALA A 178 -13.46 -22.70 9.96
N LEU A 179 -12.15 -22.39 9.99
CA LEU A 179 -11.11 -23.22 10.60
C LEU A 179 -10.86 -22.93 12.08
N LYS A 180 -11.60 -21.97 12.68
CA LYS A 180 -11.48 -21.54 14.09
C LYS A 180 -10.09 -21.01 14.44
N LEU A 181 -9.46 -20.31 13.50
CA LEU A 181 -8.14 -19.72 13.65
C LEU A 181 -8.19 -18.23 14.04
N ASP A 182 -9.38 -17.63 14.17
CA ASP A 182 -9.57 -16.18 14.43
C ASP A 182 -8.83 -15.68 15.67
N ARG A 183 -8.82 -16.51 16.72
CA ARG A 183 -8.13 -16.23 17.99
C ARG A 183 -6.61 -16.05 17.83
N TYR A 184 -6.07 -16.45 16.67
CA TYR A 184 -4.66 -16.34 16.30
C TYR A 184 -4.41 -15.42 15.11
N SER A 185 -5.38 -14.56 14.75
CA SER A 185 -5.29 -13.61 13.63
C SER A 185 -4.04 -12.73 13.67
N ARG A 186 -3.54 -12.39 14.87
CA ARG A 186 -2.31 -11.61 15.07
C ARG A 186 -1.01 -12.46 15.05
N GLY A 187 -1.13 -13.77 14.88
CA GLY A 187 -0.01 -14.69 14.85
C GLY A 187 0.73 -14.66 13.51
N LYS A 188 2.01 -15.04 13.54
CA LYS A 188 2.86 -15.12 12.34
C LYS A 188 2.30 -16.05 11.27
N PHE A 189 1.69 -17.17 11.68
CA PHE A 189 1.08 -18.11 10.75
C PHE A 189 0.00 -17.45 9.87
N ILE A 190 -0.96 -16.75 10.50
CA ILE A 190 -2.06 -16.10 9.79
C ILE A 190 -1.55 -14.90 8.99
N THR A 191 -0.64 -14.11 9.56
CA THR A 191 -0.04 -12.96 8.86
C THR A 191 0.65 -13.41 7.56
N LEU A 192 1.46 -14.47 7.61
CA LEU A 192 2.13 -15.01 6.43
C LEU A 192 1.14 -15.58 5.42
N ALA A 193 0.13 -16.31 5.87
CA ALA A 193 -0.90 -16.86 5.00
C ALA A 193 -1.68 -15.76 4.27
N GLN A 194 -2.03 -14.68 4.98
CA GLN A 194 -2.72 -13.53 4.42
C GLN A 194 -1.85 -12.80 3.40
N SER A 195 -0.56 -12.60 3.69
CA SER A 195 0.39 -12.00 2.76
C SER A 195 0.54 -12.83 1.47
N ILE A 196 0.62 -14.16 1.59
CA ILE A 196 0.64 -15.08 0.44
C ILE A 196 -0.66 -14.97 -0.36
N TYR A 197 -1.81 -14.95 0.33
CA TYR A 197 -3.12 -14.80 -0.31
C TYR A 197 -3.19 -13.52 -1.16
N TYR A 198 -2.75 -12.38 -0.61
CA TYR A 198 -2.70 -11.12 -1.35
C TYR A 198 -1.80 -11.20 -2.58
N VAL A 199 -0.60 -11.73 -2.45
CA VAL A 199 0.35 -11.88 -3.56
C VAL A 199 -0.21 -12.76 -4.67
N GLU A 200 -0.71 -13.94 -4.34
CA GLU A 200 -1.24 -14.87 -5.35
C GLU A 200 -2.51 -14.33 -5.99
N ARG A 201 -3.39 -13.69 -5.22
CA ARG A 201 -4.60 -13.10 -5.78
C ARG A 201 -4.28 -11.93 -6.71
N LEU A 202 -3.35 -11.04 -6.35
CA LEU A 202 -2.88 -9.94 -7.20
C LEU A 202 -2.29 -10.40 -8.54
N LYS A 203 -1.76 -11.62 -8.65
CA LYS A 203 -1.32 -12.17 -9.95
C LYS A 203 -2.48 -12.51 -10.88
N THR A 204 -3.67 -12.76 -10.31
CA THR A 204 -4.84 -13.31 -11.03
C THR A 204 -5.96 -12.30 -11.29
N ILE A 205 -6.07 -11.22 -10.49
CA ILE A 205 -7.12 -10.20 -10.70
C ILE A 205 -7.06 -9.63 -12.12
N THR A 206 -8.18 -9.19 -12.68
CA THR A 206 -8.24 -8.66 -14.04
C THR A 206 -7.26 -7.50 -14.22
N LEU A 207 -6.50 -7.55 -15.32
CA LEU A 207 -5.48 -6.56 -15.61
C LEU A 207 -6.10 -5.16 -15.71
N ASN A 208 -5.54 -4.21 -14.98
CA ASN A 208 -5.83 -2.79 -15.11
C ASN A 208 -7.31 -2.41 -14.87
N GLN A 209 -7.99 -3.18 -14.03
CA GLN A 209 -9.35 -2.92 -13.57
C GLN A 209 -9.37 -2.79 -12.04
N ASP A 210 -10.38 -2.08 -11.55
CA ASP A 210 -10.63 -1.96 -10.11
C ASP A 210 -10.99 -3.32 -9.49
N HIS A 211 -10.63 -3.48 -8.22
CA HIS A 211 -10.84 -4.73 -7.49
C HIS A 211 -10.73 -4.48 -5.98
N GLU A 212 -11.57 -5.11 -5.16
CA GLU A 212 -11.61 -4.91 -3.70
C GLU A 212 -10.25 -5.09 -3.02
N LEU A 213 -9.52 -6.14 -3.42
CA LEU A 213 -8.12 -6.37 -3.02
C LEU A 213 -7.19 -5.15 -3.18
N LEU A 214 -7.36 -4.33 -4.22
CA LEU A 214 -6.54 -3.13 -4.43
C LEU A 214 -6.79 -2.08 -3.33
N HIS A 215 -7.98 -2.03 -2.74
CA HIS A 215 -8.25 -1.16 -1.59
C HIS A 215 -7.61 -1.70 -0.32
N GLU A 216 -7.64 -3.02 -0.13
CA GLU A 216 -7.08 -3.68 1.07
C GLU A 216 -5.56 -3.50 1.16
N VAL A 217 -4.85 -3.72 0.05
CA VAL A 217 -3.38 -3.65 0.00
C VAL A 217 -2.82 -2.23 0.15
N GLN A 218 -3.66 -1.21 0.13
CA GLN A 218 -3.27 0.17 0.42
C GLN A 218 -3.16 0.47 1.92
N LYS A 219 -3.58 -0.44 2.80
CA LYS A 219 -3.52 -0.20 4.25
C LYS A 219 -2.09 -0.36 4.77
N PRO A 220 -1.59 0.55 5.64
CA PRO A 220 -0.22 0.48 6.17
C PRO A 220 0.12 -0.84 6.86
N ASN A 221 -0.79 -1.37 7.67
CA ASN A 221 -0.60 -2.66 8.33
C ASN A 221 -0.49 -3.85 7.35
N VAL A 222 -0.93 -3.69 6.10
CA VAL A 222 -0.80 -4.70 5.04
C VAL A 222 0.54 -4.52 4.31
N TYR A 223 0.78 -3.39 3.65
CA TYR A 223 1.98 -3.24 2.82
C TYR A 223 3.28 -3.14 3.63
N GLU A 224 3.22 -2.78 4.92
CA GLU A 224 4.38 -2.82 5.83
C GLU A 224 4.58 -4.17 6.53
N SER A 225 3.69 -5.14 6.30
CA SER A 225 3.85 -6.49 6.83
C SER A 225 5.04 -7.20 6.18
N SER A 226 5.61 -8.18 6.87
CA SER A 226 6.75 -8.95 6.34
C SER A 226 6.29 -10.01 5.34
N TYR A 227 7.04 -10.16 4.26
CA TYR A 227 6.87 -11.19 3.24
C TYR A 227 8.22 -11.62 2.68
N ASP A 228 8.57 -12.90 2.83
CA ASP A 228 9.80 -13.51 2.30
C ASP A 228 11.06 -12.63 2.51
N ARG A 229 11.33 -12.29 3.79
CA ARG A 229 12.45 -11.44 4.25
C ARG A 229 12.42 -9.97 3.77
N SER A 230 11.35 -9.56 3.12
CA SER A 230 11.12 -8.19 2.65
C SER A 230 9.78 -7.64 3.18
N LEU A 231 9.38 -6.45 2.73
CA LEU A 231 8.05 -5.90 2.98
C LEU A 231 7.08 -6.35 1.89
N LEU A 232 5.86 -6.72 2.26
CA LEU A 232 4.81 -7.12 1.33
C LEU A 232 4.56 -6.06 0.24
N GLY A 233 4.64 -4.78 0.60
CA GLY A 233 4.52 -3.65 -0.33
C GLY A 233 5.47 -3.73 -1.52
N LEU A 234 6.70 -4.20 -1.33
CA LEU A 234 7.65 -4.38 -2.44
C LEU A 234 7.12 -5.39 -3.45
N LYS A 235 6.58 -6.50 -2.96
CA LYS A 235 6.04 -7.54 -3.84
C LYS A 235 4.79 -7.07 -4.59
N ILE A 236 3.93 -6.30 -3.92
CA ILE A 236 2.75 -5.69 -4.52
C ILE A 236 3.16 -4.75 -5.67
N LEU A 237 4.12 -3.86 -5.42
CA LEU A 237 4.63 -2.91 -6.42
C LEU A 237 5.18 -3.65 -7.66
N GLU A 238 6.04 -4.66 -7.45
CA GLU A 238 6.59 -5.46 -8.55
C GLU A 238 5.48 -6.07 -9.41
N ILE A 239 4.48 -6.69 -8.78
CA ILE A 239 3.39 -7.37 -9.49
C ILE A 239 2.57 -6.36 -10.29
N LEU A 240 2.10 -5.29 -9.66
CA LEU A 240 1.23 -4.32 -10.32
C LEU A 240 1.94 -3.60 -11.47
N ILE A 241 3.17 -3.14 -11.25
CA ILE A 241 3.91 -2.39 -12.27
C ILE A 241 4.27 -3.32 -13.44
N SER A 242 4.74 -4.54 -13.16
CA SER A 242 5.14 -5.48 -14.21
C SER A 242 3.94 -5.94 -15.04
N ARG A 243 2.80 -6.22 -14.40
CA ARG A 243 1.59 -6.65 -15.11
C ARG A 243 1.00 -5.54 -15.98
N ALA A 244 1.03 -4.28 -15.53
CA ALA A 244 0.49 -3.14 -16.26
C ALA A 244 1.46 -2.53 -17.28
N GLN A 245 2.70 -3.03 -17.37
CA GLN A 245 3.70 -2.49 -18.28
C GLN A 245 3.22 -2.49 -19.74
N GLY A 246 3.47 -1.39 -20.45
CA GLY A 246 3.02 -1.22 -21.85
C GLY A 246 1.54 -0.87 -22.00
N THR A 247 0.79 -0.74 -20.90
CA THR A 247 -0.61 -0.31 -20.93
C THR A 247 -0.78 1.12 -20.39
N ALA A 248 -1.90 1.75 -20.75
CA ALA A 248 -2.36 2.96 -20.08
C ALA A 248 -2.94 2.57 -18.70
N ILE A 249 -2.17 2.80 -17.63
CA ILE A 249 -2.58 2.38 -16.29
C ILE A 249 -3.90 3.02 -15.85
N ASN A 250 -4.74 2.24 -15.20
CA ASN A 250 -5.98 2.66 -14.57
C ASN A 250 -5.69 3.31 -13.21
N ASP A 251 -6.48 4.33 -12.86
CA ASP A 251 -6.36 5.06 -11.60
C ASP A 251 -6.36 4.11 -10.38
N SER A 252 -7.15 3.02 -10.37
CA SER A 252 -7.18 2.08 -9.23
C SER A 252 -5.83 1.42 -8.95
N TRP A 253 -5.08 1.04 -9.99
CA TRP A 253 -3.75 0.43 -9.87
C TRP A 253 -2.69 1.48 -9.54
N LEU A 254 -2.73 2.63 -10.20
CA LEU A 254 -1.80 3.73 -9.93
C LEU A 254 -1.93 4.22 -8.47
N ASN A 255 -3.16 4.30 -7.96
CA ASN A 255 -3.44 4.68 -6.59
C ASN A 255 -2.78 3.74 -5.57
N VAL A 256 -2.72 2.43 -5.84
CA VAL A 256 -1.99 1.49 -4.97
C VAL A 256 -0.50 1.80 -4.97
N ILE A 257 0.08 2.00 -6.15
CA ILE A 257 1.51 2.32 -6.29
C ILE A 257 1.84 3.61 -5.53
N MET A 258 1.00 4.64 -5.67
CA MET A 258 1.17 5.92 -5.00
C MET A 258 0.98 5.82 -3.48
N ALA A 259 -0.02 5.05 -3.01
CA ALA A 259 -0.26 4.86 -1.58
C ALA A 259 0.91 4.15 -0.88
N ILE A 260 1.55 3.18 -1.55
CA ILE A 260 2.68 2.43 -0.98
C ILE A 260 3.98 3.22 -1.10
N ALA A 261 4.38 3.58 -2.32
CA ALA A 261 5.72 4.07 -2.62
C ALA A 261 5.80 5.57 -2.94
N GLY A 262 4.67 6.21 -3.23
CA GLY A 262 4.62 7.62 -3.66
C GLY A 262 5.29 7.86 -5.01
N ASP A 263 5.79 9.07 -5.24
CA ASP A 263 6.41 9.43 -6.52
C ASP A 263 7.88 8.98 -6.61
N PRO A 264 8.29 8.20 -7.63
CA PRO A 264 9.68 7.80 -7.85
C PRO A 264 10.61 8.90 -8.41
N ARG A 265 10.10 10.13 -8.62
CA ARG A 265 10.88 11.28 -9.09
C ARG A 265 11.51 12.07 -7.94
N ILE A 266 11.18 11.75 -6.69
CA ILE A 266 11.81 12.34 -5.51
C ILE A 266 13.32 12.00 -5.44
N PRO A 267 14.13 12.79 -4.69
CA PRO A 267 15.54 12.52 -4.51
C PRO A 267 15.84 11.10 -4.00
N LYS A 268 16.94 10.49 -4.47
CA LYS A 268 17.30 9.09 -4.15
C LYS A 268 17.65 8.89 -2.66
N ASP A 269 18.08 9.94 -1.98
CA ASP A 269 18.38 9.98 -0.55
C ASP A 269 17.12 10.19 0.32
N HIS A 270 15.96 10.42 -0.29
CA HIS A 270 14.71 10.56 0.44
C HIS A 270 14.33 9.22 1.13
N PRO A 271 13.93 9.21 2.42
CA PRO A 271 13.63 7.96 3.15
C PRO A 271 12.61 7.06 2.46
N ARG A 272 11.59 7.66 1.82
CA ARG A 272 10.59 6.91 1.03
C ARG A 272 11.20 6.26 -0.22
N TYR A 273 12.13 6.92 -0.89
CA TYR A 273 12.83 6.34 -2.04
C TYR A 273 13.70 5.17 -1.59
N ILE A 274 14.44 5.35 -0.50
CA ILE A 274 15.29 4.31 0.10
C ILE A 274 14.48 3.09 0.54
N LYS A 275 13.27 3.30 1.09
CA LYS A 275 12.42 2.20 1.57
C LYS A 275 11.78 1.39 0.43
N TRP A 276 11.39 2.05 -0.67
CA TRP A 276 10.56 1.42 -1.69
C TRP A 276 11.22 1.33 -3.06
N TRP A 277 11.76 2.43 -3.58
CA TRP A 277 12.20 2.53 -4.97
C TRP A 277 13.60 1.97 -5.22
N THR A 278 14.49 1.94 -4.22
CA THR A 278 15.84 1.33 -4.34
C THR A 278 15.82 -0.17 -4.64
N HIS A 279 14.72 -0.84 -4.29
CA HIS A 279 14.56 -2.29 -4.45
C HIS A 279 13.84 -2.67 -5.75
N ILE A 280 13.34 -1.69 -6.52
CA ILE A 280 12.58 -1.90 -7.75
C ILE A 280 13.49 -1.71 -8.96
N ASN A 281 13.34 -2.56 -9.99
CA ASN A 281 14.12 -2.46 -11.22
C ASN A 281 13.90 -1.11 -11.93
N ASP A 282 14.99 -0.49 -12.43
CA ASP A 282 14.95 0.80 -13.14
C ASP A 282 13.96 0.85 -14.31
N THR A 283 13.71 -0.28 -14.98
CA THR A 283 12.73 -0.38 -16.08
C THR A 283 11.31 -0.17 -15.58
N LEU A 284 10.98 -0.72 -14.41
CA LEU A 284 9.68 -0.54 -13.76
C LEU A 284 9.56 0.90 -13.23
N ILE A 285 10.62 1.46 -12.66
CA ILE A 285 10.67 2.87 -12.23
C ILE A 285 10.39 3.81 -13.40
N LYS A 286 11.04 3.60 -14.55
CA LYS A 286 10.80 4.37 -15.79
C LYS A 286 9.36 4.27 -16.26
N THR A 287 8.77 3.08 -16.15
CA THR A 287 7.35 2.85 -16.49
C THR A 287 6.44 3.73 -15.62
N VAL A 288 6.63 3.72 -14.30
CA VAL A 288 5.86 4.56 -13.37
C VAL A 288 6.06 6.05 -13.66
N ARG A 289 7.29 6.50 -13.94
CA ARG A 289 7.55 7.90 -14.33
C ARG A 289 6.79 8.33 -15.57
N GLY A 290 6.65 7.44 -16.56
CA GLY A 290 5.82 7.68 -17.75
C GLY A 290 4.35 7.85 -17.40
N TRP A 291 3.80 6.99 -16.54
CA TRP A 291 2.42 7.12 -16.06
C TRP A 291 2.19 8.41 -15.27
N LEU A 292 3.12 8.79 -14.41
CA LEU A 292 3.02 10.05 -13.68
C LEU A 292 3.16 11.26 -14.57
N SER A 293 3.87 11.14 -15.70
CA SER A 293 3.93 12.22 -16.68
C SER A 293 2.56 12.47 -17.33
N ARG A 294 1.82 11.40 -17.62
CA ARG A 294 0.41 11.49 -18.04
C ARG A 294 -0.45 12.12 -16.95
N TYR A 295 -0.23 11.71 -15.70
CA TYR A 295 -1.06 12.14 -14.59
C TYR A 295 -0.85 13.63 -14.27
N ASP A 296 0.39 14.10 -14.28
CA ASP A 296 0.72 15.53 -14.18
C ASP A 296 -0.03 16.34 -15.24
N LEU A 297 -0.04 15.86 -16.49
CA LEU A 297 -0.75 16.53 -17.59
C LEU A 297 -2.26 16.57 -17.33
N LYS A 298 -2.85 15.46 -16.89
CA LYS A 298 -4.27 15.39 -16.50
C LYS A 298 -4.58 16.40 -15.39
N LEU A 299 -3.78 16.45 -14.32
CA LEU A 299 -3.97 17.38 -13.21
C LEU A 299 -3.81 18.85 -13.65
N PHE A 300 -2.86 19.15 -14.54
CA PHE A 300 -2.68 20.48 -15.11
C PHE A 300 -3.90 20.91 -15.92
N LEU A 301 -4.40 20.03 -16.80
CA LEU A 301 -5.56 20.29 -17.66
C LEU A 301 -6.86 20.42 -16.87
N GLU A 302 -7.08 19.56 -15.87
CA GLU A 302 -8.24 19.64 -14.95
C GLU A 302 -8.24 20.99 -14.21
N SER A 303 -7.08 21.43 -13.74
CA SER A 303 -6.96 22.70 -13.03
C SER A 303 -7.12 23.91 -13.97
N LEU A 304 -6.70 23.77 -15.22
CA LEU A 304 -6.91 24.79 -16.24
C LEU A 304 -8.39 24.94 -16.61
N GLU A 305 -9.10 23.82 -16.74
CA GLU A 305 -10.54 23.77 -17.01
C GLU A 305 -11.33 24.44 -15.89
N ASP A 306 -11.11 24.01 -14.64
CA ASP A 306 -11.75 24.57 -13.45
C ASP A 306 -11.53 26.09 -13.34
N PHE A 307 -10.29 26.54 -13.56
CA PHE A 307 -9.98 27.95 -13.55
C PHE A 307 -10.70 28.73 -14.65
N SER A 308 -10.80 28.16 -15.87
CA SER A 308 -11.48 28.83 -16.99
C SER A 308 -12.96 29.10 -16.67
N HIS A 309 -13.63 28.17 -15.99
CA HIS A 309 -15.02 28.33 -15.57
C HIS A 309 -15.17 29.26 -14.37
N THR A 310 -14.30 29.15 -13.36
CA THR A 310 -14.40 29.91 -12.11
C THR A 310 -13.98 31.38 -12.29
N SER A 311 -13.01 31.66 -13.16
CA SER A 311 -12.54 33.03 -13.42
C SER A 311 -13.45 33.84 -14.34
N GLY A 312 -14.37 33.19 -15.06
CA GLY A 312 -15.19 33.83 -16.10
C GLY A 312 -14.38 34.37 -17.28
N ASN A 313 -13.11 33.99 -17.42
CA ASN A 313 -12.24 34.50 -18.47
C ASN A 313 -12.57 33.86 -19.82
N SER A 314 -13.39 34.56 -20.61
CA SER A 314 -13.87 34.12 -21.92
C SER A 314 -12.75 33.75 -22.90
N LYS A 315 -11.57 34.39 -22.81
CA LYS A 315 -10.41 34.03 -23.65
C LYS A 315 -9.85 32.67 -23.28
N LEU A 316 -9.73 32.36 -21.98
CA LEU A 316 -9.25 31.05 -21.51
C LEU A 316 -10.23 29.93 -21.83
N ILE A 317 -11.53 30.16 -21.63
CA ILE A 317 -12.59 29.21 -22.00
C ILE A 317 -12.49 28.87 -23.50
N ARG A 318 -12.31 29.88 -24.36
CA ARG A 318 -12.18 29.67 -25.81
C ARG A 318 -10.92 28.89 -26.19
N MET A 319 -9.82 29.10 -25.47
CA MET A 319 -8.52 28.50 -25.80
C MET A 319 -8.30 27.11 -25.24
N TYR A 320 -9.00 26.75 -24.15
CA TYR A 320 -8.81 25.48 -23.46
C TYR A 320 -8.92 24.24 -24.38
N PRO A 321 -9.95 24.09 -25.24
CA PRO A 321 -10.09 22.88 -26.06
C PRO A 321 -8.89 22.61 -26.96
N GLN A 322 -8.35 23.64 -27.61
CA GLN A 322 -7.21 23.50 -28.52
C GLN A 322 -5.92 23.19 -27.76
N ARG A 323 -5.72 23.78 -26.57
CA ARG A 323 -4.55 23.51 -25.71
C ARG A 323 -4.59 22.10 -25.15
N LYS A 324 -5.77 21.65 -24.71
CA LYS A 324 -6.02 20.28 -24.25
C LYS A 324 -5.67 19.28 -25.35
N GLN A 325 -6.28 19.40 -26.52
CA GLN A 325 -6.04 18.51 -27.66
C GLN A 325 -4.56 18.48 -28.05
N PHE A 326 -3.89 19.63 -28.03
CA PHE A 326 -2.49 19.71 -28.38
C PHE A 326 -1.61 18.94 -27.40
N LEU A 327 -1.77 19.17 -26.08
CA LEU A 327 -0.95 18.52 -25.07
C LEU A 327 -1.26 17.03 -24.93
N GLU A 328 -2.54 16.63 -24.96
CA GLU A 328 -2.96 15.22 -24.95
C GLU A 328 -2.42 14.50 -26.20
N GLY A 329 -2.51 15.14 -27.37
CA GLY A 329 -1.95 14.62 -28.62
C GLY A 329 -0.43 14.41 -28.58
N LEU A 330 0.34 15.33 -27.98
CA LEU A 330 1.78 15.14 -27.80
C LEU A 330 2.09 13.95 -26.89
N PHE A 331 1.27 13.74 -25.86
CA PHE A 331 1.40 12.60 -24.96
C PHE A 331 1.07 11.29 -25.69
N ASP A 332 -0.07 11.22 -26.37
CA ASP A 332 -0.56 10.03 -27.06
C ASP A 332 0.34 9.64 -28.25
N ALA A 333 1.00 10.60 -28.87
CA ALA A 333 2.04 10.38 -29.87
C ALA A 333 3.38 9.84 -29.29
N GLY A 334 3.48 9.68 -27.96
CA GLY A 334 4.67 9.14 -27.28
C GLY A 334 5.88 10.08 -27.26
N LEU A 335 5.65 11.37 -27.51
CA LEU A 335 6.72 12.37 -27.63
C LEU A 335 7.22 12.85 -26.26
N ILE A 336 6.34 12.87 -25.26
CA ILE A 336 6.66 13.32 -23.90
C ILE A 336 7.45 12.22 -23.17
N LYS A 337 8.66 12.56 -22.70
CA LYS A 337 9.52 11.67 -21.89
C LYS A 337 9.38 11.89 -20.40
N GLY A 338 9.08 13.12 -20.01
CA GLY A 338 8.94 13.50 -18.62
C GLY A 338 8.16 14.78 -18.48
N THR A 339 7.52 14.94 -17.33
CA THR A 339 6.93 16.21 -16.92
C THR A 339 7.33 16.57 -15.50
N ARG A 340 7.22 17.87 -15.21
CA ARG A 340 7.20 18.38 -13.84
C ARG A 340 6.10 19.41 -13.69
N LEU A 341 5.25 19.20 -12.69
CA LEU A 341 4.08 20.01 -12.44
C LEU A 341 4.35 21.07 -11.34
N TYR A 342 3.93 22.30 -11.61
CA TYR A 342 3.98 23.42 -10.68
C TYR A 342 2.58 24.04 -10.55
N MET A 343 2.01 23.97 -9.36
CA MET A 343 0.61 24.35 -9.15
C MET A 343 0.48 25.66 -8.40
N SER A 344 -0.45 26.52 -8.84
CA SER A 344 -0.84 27.66 -8.03
C SER A 344 -1.57 27.20 -6.76
N ARG A 345 -1.63 28.08 -5.76
CA ARG A 345 -2.32 27.78 -4.50
C ARG A 345 -3.80 27.43 -4.71
N ALA A 346 -4.46 28.04 -5.70
CA ALA A 346 -5.85 27.75 -6.03
C ALA A 346 -5.99 26.35 -6.64
N ALA A 347 -5.15 26.01 -7.61
CA ALA A 347 -5.15 24.70 -8.26
C ALA A 347 -4.82 23.57 -7.28
N THR A 348 -3.85 23.78 -6.37
CA THR A 348 -3.54 22.82 -5.30
C THR A 348 -4.73 22.59 -4.38
N ARG A 349 -5.44 23.66 -3.98
CA ARG A 349 -6.66 23.54 -3.16
C ARG A 349 -7.76 22.78 -3.88
N TYR A 350 -7.96 23.05 -5.17
CA TYR A 350 -8.94 22.35 -6.00
C TYR A 350 -8.65 20.85 -6.05
N ILE A 351 -7.44 20.45 -6.45
CA ILE A 351 -7.06 19.04 -6.57
C ILE A 351 -7.20 18.31 -5.22
N LYS A 352 -6.67 18.89 -4.14
CA LYS A 352 -6.74 18.28 -2.80
C LYS A 352 -8.15 18.18 -2.22
N LYS A 353 -9.12 18.92 -2.76
CA LYS A 353 -10.53 18.82 -2.37
C LYS A 353 -11.20 17.56 -2.93
N TYR A 354 -10.80 17.13 -4.13
CA TYR A 354 -11.45 16.05 -4.87
C TYR A 354 -10.63 14.76 -4.96
N ARG A 355 -9.37 14.78 -4.53
CA ARG A 355 -8.46 13.62 -4.58
C ARG A 355 -7.77 13.40 -3.24
N ASP A 356 -7.54 12.14 -2.89
CA ASP A 356 -6.75 11.76 -1.71
C ASP A 356 -5.28 12.16 -1.92
N GLU A 357 -4.69 12.84 -0.94
CA GLU A 357 -3.32 13.34 -1.00
C GLU A 357 -2.30 12.21 -1.21
N LYS A 358 -2.56 11.01 -0.69
CA LYS A 358 -1.65 9.87 -0.86
C LYS A 358 -1.63 9.33 -2.29
N HIS A 359 -2.60 9.71 -3.12
CA HIS A 359 -2.72 9.30 -4.52
C HIS A 359 -2.18 10.36 -5.49
N LEU A 360 -1.72 11.51 -4.99
CA LEU A 360 -1.21 12.59 -5.84
C LEU A 360 0.29 12.41 -6.12
N PRO A 361 0.76 12.76 -7.35
CA PRO A 361 2.18 12.86 -7.64
C PRO A 361 2.83 13.97 -6.82
N ASP A 362 4.16 13.94 -6.71
CA ASP A 362 4.90 15.03 -6.11
C ASP A 362 4.95 16.20 -7.09
N PHE A 363 4.30 17.31 -6.73
CA PHE A 363 4.31 18.56 -7.50
C PHE A 363 4.71 19.74 -6.60
N SER A 364 5.35 20.73 -7.21
CA SER A 364 5.78 21.94 -6.50
C SER A 364 4.67 23.00 -6.51
N MET A 365 4.63 23.85 -5.49
CA MET A 365 3.67 24.96 -5.45
C MET A 365 4.35 26.24 -5.94
N VAL A 366 3.73 26.98 -6.87
CA VAL A 366 4.24 28.29 -7.29
C VAL A 366 4.10 29.28 -6.14
N LYS A 367 5.20 29.97 -5.80
CA LYS A 367 5.27 30.87 -4.63
C LYS A 367 4.34 32.07 -4.75
N ASP A 368 4.21 32.61 -5.95
CA ASP A 368 3.49 33.83 -6.29
C ASP A 368 2.52 33.62 -7.46
N GLY A 369 1.44 34.40 -7.45
CA GLY A 369 0.43 34.38 -8.51
C GLY A 369 -0.59 33.25 -8.43
N ASP A 370 -1.48 33.26 -9.40
CA ASP A 370 -2.58 32.31 -9.63
C ASP A 370 -2.27 31.28 -10.71
N LYS A 371 -1.09 31.38 -11.33
CA LYS A 371 -0.68 30.60 -12.50
C LYS A 371 -0.02 29.29 -12.13
N SER A 372 -0.45 28.22 -12.78
CA SER A 372 0.21 26.91 -12.77
C SER A 372 1.08 26.79 -14.01
N VAL A 373 2.13 25.98 -13.94
CA VAL A 373 3.09 25.72 -15.02
C VAL A 373 3.31 24.22 -15.14
N ILE A 374 3.38 23.72 -16.37
CA ILE A 374 3.85 22.38 -16.67
C ILE A 374 5.12 22.49 -17.50
N PHE A 375 6.17 21.83 -17.01
CA PHE A 375 7.40 21.58 -17.75
C PHE A 375 7.31 20.22 -18.42
N VAL A 376 7.72 20.15 -19.69
CA VAL A 376 7.66 18.97 -20.52
C VAL A 376 9.03 18.72 -21.17
N GLU A 377 9.50 17.48 -21.07
CA GLU A 377 10.73 16.99 -21.66
C GLU A 377 10.42 16.10 -22.88
N PHE A 378 11.14 16.34 -23.98
CA PHE A 378 11.13 15.51 -25.19
C PHE A 378 12.52 14.91 -25.42
N ASP A 379 12.66 14.03 -26.41
CA ASP A 379 13.98 13.48 -26.81
C ASP A 379 14.98 14.57 -27.23
N TYR A 380 14.50 15.66 -27.86
CA TYR A 380 15.35 16.69 -28.46
C TYR A 380 14.93 18.12 -28.06
N GLY A 381 14.51 18.32 -26.82
CA GLY A 381 14.24 19.65 -26.28
C GLY A 381 13.23 19.66 -25.14
N TYR A 382 12.81 20.86 -24.77
CA TYR A 382 11.93 21.12 -23.64
C TYR A 382 10.84 22.11 -24.01
N MET A 383 9.71 22.00 -23.32
CA MET A 383 8.57 22.91 -23.43
C MET A 383 8.09 23.35 -22.05
N ILE A 384 7.68 24.61 -21.97
CA ILE A 384 7.05 25.19 -20.80
C ILE A 384 5.71 25.78 -21.23
N GLU A 385 4.66 25.38 -20.52
CA GLU A 385 3.29 25.81 -20.73
C GLU A 385 2.69 26.27 -19.39
N GLY A 386 1.76 27.23 -19.40
CA GLY A 386 1.23 27.80 -18.15
C GLY A 386 -0.25 28.14 -18.24
N SER A 387 -1.00 28.00 -17.15
CA SER A 387 -2.47 27.96 -17.22
C SER A 387 -3.14 29.25 -17.75
N HIS A 388 -2.57 30.43 -17.52
CA HIS A 388 -3.19 31.72 -17.87
C HIS A 388 -2.73 32.21 -19.27
N ASP A 389 -2.64 33.53 -19.48
CA ASP A 389 -1.97 34.18 -20.61
C ASP A 389 -0.45 33.97 -20.57
N CYS A 390 -0.02 32.71 -20.40
CA CYS A 390 1.35 32.29 -20.56
C CYS A 390 1.58 31.99 -22.04
N SER A 391 2.70 32.47 -22.56
CA SER A 391 3.21 32.03 -23.85
C SER A 391 3.73 30.61 -23.74
N LEU A 392 3.47 29.78 -24.75
CA LEU A 392 4.12 28.50 -24.95
C LEU A 392 5.60 28.74 -25.30
N ARG A 393 6.52 28.12 -24.56
CA ARG A 393 7.98 28.34 -24.72
C ARG A 393 8.68 27.03 -25.03
N PHE A 394 9.60 27.08 -26.00
CA PHE A 394 10.41 25.94 -26.41
C PHE A 394 11.89 26.22 -26.26
N TYR A 395 12.62 25.19 -25.85
CA TYR A 395 14.06 25.23 -25.61
C TYR A 395 14.71 24.02 -26.26
N LYS A 396 15.78 24.24 -27.04
CA LYS A 396 16.60 23.15 -27.58
C LYS A 396 17.51 22.54 -26.51
N HIS A 397 17.96 23.39 -25.58
CA HIS A 397 18.80 23.02 -24.46
C HIS A 397 18.37 23.84 -23.24
N LEU A 398 18.56 23.29 -22.04
CA LEU A 398 18.43 24.00 -20.77
C LEU A 398 19.65 23.68 -19.93
N GLU A 399 20.23 24.69 -19.29
CA GLU A 399 21.35 24.47 -18.37
C GLU A 399 20.91 23.58 -17.19
N PRO A 400 21.78 22.69 -16.68
CA PRO A 400 21.47 21.87 -15.50
C PRO A 400 21.12 22.67 -14.24
N SER A 401 21.53 23.95 -14.18
CA SER A 401 21.28 24.86 -13.08
C SER A 401 19.85 25.44 -13.07
N ILE A 402 19.06 25.22 -14.13
CA ILE A 402 17.70 25.72 -14.24
C ILE A 402 16.82 25.08 -13.17
N CYS A 403 15.93 25.90 -12.58
CA CYS A 403 15.09 25.52 -11.44
C CYS A 403 14.28 24.23 -11.68
N VAL A 404 13.90 23.95 -12.93
CA VAL A 404 13.11 22.79 -13.32
C VAL A 404 13.82 21.45 -13.09
N PHE A 405 15.14 21.44 -13.00
CA PHE A 405 15.95 20.26 -12.68
C PHE A 405 16.28 20.14 -11.18
N ASN A 406 16.02 21.18 -10.39
CA ASN A 406 16.31 21.18 -8.97
C ASN A 406 15.07 20.79 -8.13
N TYR A 407 15.04 19.56 -7.64
CA TYR A 407 13.96 19.02 -6.80
C TYR A 407 13.96 19.54 -5.35
N LEU A 408 15.03 20.23 -4.93
CA LEU A 408 15.09 20.87 -3.61
C LEU A 408 14.29 22.18 -3.57
N ILE A 409 14.05 22.80 -4.72
CA ILE A 409 13.24 24.02 -4.83
C ILE A 409 11.77 23.63 -4.77
N LYS A 410 11.17 23.72 -3.58
CA LYS A 410 9.76 23.38 -3.35
C LYS A 410 8.76 24.44 -3.82
N SER A 411 9.19 25.70 -3.82
CA SER A 411 8.32 26.83 -4.15
C SER A 411 9.03 27.88 -5.02
N PRO A 412 9.25 27.57 -6.31
CA PRO A 412 9.75 28.56 -7.26
C PRO A 412 8.70 29.63 -7.54
N THR A 413 9.15 30.82 -7.93
CA THR A 413 8.27 31.88 -8.43
C THR A 413 7.86 31.63 -9.88
N PHE A 414 6.79 32.27 -10.33
CA PHE A 414 6.35 32.16 -11.72
C PHE A 414 7.42 32.68 -12.71
N SER A 415 8.13 33.76 -12.37
CA SER A 415 9.22 34.29 -13.22
C SER A 415 10.37 33.29 -13.35
N GLN A 416 10.74 32.64 -12.24
CA GLN A 416 11.79 31.62 -12.20
C GLN A 416 11.48 30.43 -13.11
N LEU A 417 10.21 30.14 -13.34
CA LEU A 417 9.74 29.07 -14.22
C LEU A 417 9.51 29.54 -15.68
N THR A 418 9.59 30.84 -15.96
CA THR A 418 9.22 31.39 -17.28
C THR A 418 10.24 32.40 -17.80
N THR A 419 10.07 33.67 -17.45
CA THR A 419 10.88 34.78 -17.98
C THR A 419 12.35 34.66 -17.62
N ASP A 420 12.69 34.20 -16.41
CA ASP A 420 14.09 34.10 -15.97
C ASP A 420 14.83 33.01 -16.74
N ILE A 421 14.17 31.89 -17.02
CA ILE A 421 14.69 30.81 -17.89
C ILE A 421 14.93 31.38 -19.28
N TYR A 422 13.96 32.08 -19.85
CA TYR A 422 14.09 32.68 -21.17
C TYR A 422 15.29 33.64 -21.24
N THR A 423 15.37 34.61 -20.32
CA THR A 423 16.46 35.59 -20.28
C THR A 423 17.82 34.93 -20.16
N ARG A 424 17.97 33.93 -19.27
CA ARG A 424 19.23 33.19 -19.11
C ARG A 424 19.61 32.45 -20.39
N MET A 425 18.66 31.76 -21.00
CA MET A 425 18.92 30.92 -22.17
C MET A 425 19.05 31.74 -23.47
N SER A 426 18.49 32.96 -23.55
CA SER A 426 18.60 33.84 -24.73
C SER A 426 20.04 34.26 -25.03
N GLY A 427 20.94 34.21 -24.06
CA GLY A 427 22.37 34.43 -24.27
C GLY A 427 23.09 33.29 -25.00
N ILE A 428 22.43 32.14 -25.18
CA ILE A 428 23.02 30.94 -25.81
C ILE A 428 22.45 30.79 -27.23
N PRO A 429 23.29 30.90 -28.29
CA PRO A 429 22.84 30.81 -29.67
C PRO A 429 22.06 29.52 -29.96
N GLY A 430 20.84 29.67 -30.47
CA GLY A 430 19.98 28.54 -30.85
C GLY A 430 19.36 27.75 -29.69
N ALA A 431 19.56 28.15 -28.43
CA ALA A 431 18.99 27.46 -27.27
C ALA A 431 17.49 27.74 -27.09
N VAL A 432 17.02 28.91 -27.51
CA VAL A 432 15.65 29.40 -27.25
C VAL A 432 14.92 29.69 -28.55
N LYS A 433 13.61 29.45 -28.54
CA LYS A 433 12.69 29.87 -29.60
C LYS A 433 11.80 31.02 -29.10
N PRO A 434 11.36 31.94 -29.99
CA PRO A 434 10.49 33.03 -29.59
C PRO A 434 9.23 32.52 -28.87
N PRO A 435 8.79 33.16 -27.76
CA PRO A 435 7.61 32.71 -27.04
C PRO A 435 6.36 32.80 -27.92
N ILE A 436 5.56 31.74 -27.93
CA ILE A 436 4.37 31.63 -28.77
C ILE A 436 3.15 32.05 -27.95
N THR A 437 2.52 33.15 -28.33
CA THR A 437 1.24 33.56 -27.74
C THR A 437 0.11 32.71 -28.34
N HIS A 438 -0.81 32.27 -27.49
CA HIS A 438 -1.96 31.44 -27.86
C HIS A 438 -3.05 32.21 -28.64
N ASN A 439 -2.70 32.75 -29.80
CA ASN A 439 -3.66 33.39 -30.71
C ASN A 439 -4.36 32.32 -31.56
N THR A 440 -5.63 32.05 -31.25
CA THR A 440 -6.47 31.03 -31.91
C THR A 440 -6.82 31.34 -33.36
N SER A 441 -6.53 32.56 -33.86
CA SER A 441 -6.86 32.96 -35.23
C SER A 441 -6.05 32.15 -36.25
N ASN A 442 -6.74 31.52 -37.21
CA ASN A 442 -6.16 30.77 -38.32
C ASN A 442 -5.05 29.79 -37.89
N PHE A 443 -5.24 29.10 -36.76
CA PHE A 443 -4.28 28.15 -36.18
C PHE A 443 -2.85 28.68 -36.00
N SER A 444 -2.69 30.00 -35.85
CA SER A 444 -1.37 30.66 -35.88
C SER A 444 -0.42 30.11 -34.82
N TRP A 445 -0.91 29.91 -33.60
CA TRP A 445 -0.09 29.39 -32.51
C TRP A 445 0.25 27.90 -32.69
N GLN A 446 -0.73 27.07 -33.10
CA GLN A 446 -0.49 25.64 -33.36
C GLN A 446 0.52 25.44 -34.49
N ARG A 447 0.39 26.21 -35.58
CA ARG A 447 1.36 26.15 -36.69
C ARG A 447 2.77 26.50 -36.22
N LYS A 448 2.92 27.60 -35.46
CA LYS A 448 4.23 27.98 -34.89
C LYS A 448 4.78 26.90 -33.97
N ALA A 449 3.94 26.27 -33.15
CA ALA A 449 4.35 25.20 -32.25
C ALA A 449 4.82 23.96 -33.04
N LEU A 450 4.05 23.53 -34.04
CA LEU A 450 4.40 22.42 -34.93
C LEU A 450 5.69 22.70 -35.72
N THR A 451 5.87 23.90 -36.27
CA THR A 451 7.14 24.30 -36.92
C THR A 451 8.30 24.22 -35.93
N THR A 452 8.10 24.74 -34.71
CA THR A 452 9.14 24.76 -33.69
C THR A 452 9.54 23.34 -33.26
N LEU A 453 8.57 22.44 -33.07
CA LEU A 453 8.83 21.04 -32.76
C LEU A 453 9.63 20.35 -33.87
N LYS A 454 9.26 20.58 -35.14
CA LYS A 454 9.98 20.06 -36.30
C LYS A 454 11.43 20.58 -36.36
N GLU A 455 11.64 21.87 -36.09
CA GLU A 455 12.98 22.48 -36.03
C GLU A 455 13.84 21.94 -34.88
N LEU A 456 13.22 21.47 -33.80
CA LEU A 456 13.89 20.77 -32.71
C LEU A 456 14.21 19.30 -33.04
N GLY A 457 13.75 18.78 -34.19
CA GLY A 457 13.89 17.37 -34.55
C GLY A 457 12.82 16.47 -33.94
N ILE A 458 11.72 17.05 -33.42
CA ILE A 458 10.59 16.32 -32.85
C ILE A 458 9.55 16.14 -33.95
N SER A 459 9.37 14.89 -34.39
CA SER A 459 8.40 14.53 -35.43
C SER A 459 6.99 14.44 -34.85
N VAL A 460 6.13 15.37 -35.22
CA VAL A 460 4.71 15.41 -34.80
C VAL A 460 3.84 15.65 -36.03
N LYS A 461 2.76 14.87 -36.19
CA LYS A 461 1.80 15.12 -37.26
C LYS A 461 0.71 16.04 -36.74
N ALA A 462 0.28 16.98 -37.57
CA ALA A 462 -0.78 17.92 -37.18
C ALA A 462 -2.07 17.20 -36.75
N LYS A 463 -2.41 16.07 -37.39
CA LYS A 463 -3.57 15.25 -37.03
C LYS A 463 -3.49 14.62 -35.63
N ASP A 464 -2.30 14.48 -35.06
CA ASP A 464 -2.12 13.85 -33.75
C ASP A 464 -2.43 14.86 -32.63
N VAL A 465 -2.33 16.17 -32.90
CA VAL A 465 -2.44 17.25 -31.91
C VAL A 465 -3.56 18.27 -32.22
N LEU A 466 -4.34 18.02 -33.25
CA LEU A 466 -5.52 18.80 -33.63
C LEU A 466 -6.75 17.90 -33.61
N SER A 467 -7.92 18.48 -33.39
CA SER A 467 -9.19 17.75 -33.54
C SER A 467 -9.42 17.39 -35.02
N ASP A 468 -10.28 16.42 -35.30
CA ASP A 468 -10.58 16.03 -36.69
C ASP A 468 -11.12 17.19 -37.53
N SER A 469 -11.92 18.08 -36.94
CA SER A 469 -12.42 19.29 -37.61
C SER A 469 -11.31 20.30 -37.83
N ASP A 470 -10.50 20.58 -36.80
CA ASP A 470 -9.40 21.54 -36.88
C ASP A 470 -8.34 21.08 -37.88
N TYR A 471 -8.04 19.78 -37.95
CA TYR A 471 -7.08 19.23 -38.88
C TYR A 471 -7.54 19.39 -40.34
N LYS A 472 -8.83 19.20 -40.63
CA LYS A 472 -9.39 19.43 -41.97
C LYS A 472 -9.24 20.89 -42.40
N GLU A 473 -9.57 21.82 -41.51
CA GLU A 473 -9.45 23.26 -41.77
C GLU A 473 -7.98 23.69 -41.89
N PHE A 474 -7.12 23.23 -40.99
CA PHE A 474 -5.67 23.45 -41.02
C PHE A 474 -5.07 23.00 -42.35
N LYS A 475 -5.47 21.84 -42.86
CA LYS A 475 -5.03 21.31 -44.15
C LYS A 475 -5.50 22.16 -45.34
N GLN A 476 -6.70 22.74 -45.28
CA GLN A 476 -7.19 23.66 -46.31
C GLN A 476 -6.37 24.95 -46.36
N LEU A 477 -6.00 25.48 -45.18
CA LEU A 477 -5.25 26.74 -45.07
C LEU A 477 -3.77 26.61 -45.39
N PHE A 478 -3.14 25.48 -45.04
CA PHE A 478 -1.66 25.33 -45.10
C PHE A 478 -1.17 24.20 -46.01
N GLY A 479 -2.06 23.40 -46.61
CA GLY A 479 -1.70 22.35 -47.55
C GLY A 479 -1.15 21.06 -46.92
N VAL A 480 -1.03 20.01 -47.74
CA VAL A 480 -0.77 18.62 -47.29
C VAL A 480 0.72 18.29 -47.19
N ARG A 481 1.58 18.95 -47.97
CA ARG A 481 2.99 18.54 -48.17
C ARG A 481 3.92 18.84 -46.99
N GLU A 482 3.55 19.77 -46.11
CA GLU A 482 4.42 20.21 -45.01
C GLU A 482 4.24 19.41 -43.71
N TRP A 483 3.12 18.66 -43.58
CA TRP A 483 2.59 18.16 -42.30
C TRP A 483 2.11 16.68 -42.32
N GLN A 484 2.65 15.84 -43.20
CA GLN A 484 2.36 14.40 -43.31
C GLN A 484 3.16 13.52 -42.34
#